data_AF-A0A2E5CH96-F1
#
_entry.id   AF-A0A2E5CH96-F1
#
_cell.length_a   1.000
_cell.length_b   1.000
_cell.length_c   1.000
_cell.angle_alpha   90.00
_cell.angle_beta   90.00
_cell.angle_gamma   90.00
#
_symmetry.space_group_name_H-M   'P 1'
#
loop_
_entity.id
_entity.type
_entity.pdbx_description
1 polymer ?
#
loop_
_entity_poly.entity_id
_entity_poly.type
_entity_poly.pdbx_seq_one_letter_code
_entity_poly.pdbx_strand_id
1 'polypeptide(L)'
;MKSLGTDSLSTALMERDRYNVWFNNLLMTEKSNPSLADEKETLIGLPDMEKRRILERWLDEVATEYPYLGHPEWNPEDPDTPPMPDKETMKYIALKKSLGEEISDELKPVEQRGRLTLKQALERVIKEKELNNLSDKGIYKYTRASELFHAYNSKKDVYVHSITRGNTRDFIYYCKQQGTADSTIKGYLSPLSVLWKHARDYEDLNTANPFDDWADQFNKESIACQNWTKEELTNIYNTSQHNQDKLMIYIAWYTGARIDEITDLTADNIYKDKETGIKYLYFKENTQGKNKFAKRKTPIHKHLETMLRDFTAFDQRTTSNAFSKAFTEAKKRAGYGDRGREYCFHSIRGMTSTELENL
;
A
#
# COMPACT_ATOMS: atom_id res chain seq x y z
N MET A 1 -7.25 23.94 52.45
CA MET A 1 -7.17 22.83 51.47
C MET A 1 -6.63 23.40 50.18
N LYS A 2 -5.31 23.30 49.95
CA LYS A 2 -4.67 23.70 48.70
C LYS A 2 -4.61 22.46 47.83
N SER A 3 -5.28 22.46 46.67
CA SER A 3 -5.12 21.38 45.70
C SER A 3 -3.68 21.40 45.20
N LEU A 4 -2.94 20.33 45.46
CA LEU A 4 -1.68 20.10 44.77
C LEU A 4 -2.02 19.96 43.29
N GLY A 5 -1.49 20.87 42.47
CA GLY A 5 -1.67 20.86 41.03
C GLY A 5 -1.04 19.58 40.49
N THR A 6 -1.89 18.60 40.19
CA THR A 6 -1.49 17.47 39.37
C THR A 6 -1.36 17.99 37.96
N ASP A 7 -0.12 17.93 37.44
CA ASP A 7 0.11 17.87 36.01
C ASP A 7 -0.91 16.89 35.40
N SER A 8 -1.60 17.34 34.35
CA SER A 8 -2.73 16.60 33.78
C SER A 8 -2.34 15.14 33.52
N LEU A 9 -3.27 14.20 33.64
CA LEU A 9 -3.06 12.79 33.28
C LEU A 9 -2.33 12.64 31.92
N SER A 10 -2.59 13.55 30.99
CA SER A 10 -1.89 13.66 29.70
C SER A 10 -0.38 13.91 29.85
N THR A 11 0.04 14.78 30.77
CA THR A 11 1.44 15.08 31.06
C THR A 11 2.16 13.87 31.66
N ALA A 12 1.53 13.18 32.63
CA ALA A 12 2.08 11.96 33.22
C ALA A 12 2.20 10.83 32.18
N LEU A 13 1.21 10.68 31.31
CA LEU A 13 1.25 9.73 30.19
C LEU A 13 2.33 10.10 29.17
N MET A 14 2.49 11.39 28.83
CA MET A 14 3.54 11.85 27.93
C MET A 14 4.94 11.67 28.51
N GLU A 15 5.14 11.84 29.81
CA GLU A 15 6.43 11.58 30.46
C GLU A 15 6.72 10.08 30.50
N ARG A 16 5.75 9.24 30.90
CA ARG A 16 5.85 7.78 30.83
C ARG A 16 6.22 7.31 29.42
N ASP A 17 5.55 7.82 28.39
CA ASP A 17 5.80 7.42 27.01
C ASP A 17 7.18 7.92 26.51
N ARG A 18 7.66 9.07 26.99
CA ARG A 18 9.02 9.56 26.74
C ARG A 18 10.07 8.65 27.38
N TYR A 19 9.85 8.25 28.63
CA TYR A 19 10.72 7.30 29.33
C TYR A 19 10.70 5.94 28.65
N ASN A 20 9.54 5.44 28.23
CA ASN A 20 9.44 4.20 27.45
C ASN A 20 10.20 4.28 26.14
N VAL A 21 10.09 5.36 25.36
CA VAL A 21 10.89 5.54 24.14
C VAL A 21 12.39 5.60 24.44
N TRP A 22 12.79 6.21 25.55
CA TRP A 22 14.17 6.23 26.01
C TRP A 22 14.68 4.83 26.42
N PHE A 23 13.90 4.08 27.20
CA PHE A 23 14.16 2.69 27.59
C PHE A 23 14.28 1.77 26.37
N ASN A 24 13.50 2.02 25.33
CA ASN A 24 13.55 1.20 24.13
C ASN A 24 14.66 1.54 23.16
N ASN A 25 15.09 2.80 23.14
CA ASN A 25 16.37 3.12 22.54
C ASN A 25 17.50 2.42 23.32
N LEU A 26 17.41 2.28 24.64
CA LEU A 26 18.32 1.46 25.44
C LEU A 26 18.25 -0.03 25.03
N LEU A 27 17.05 -0.65 24.99
CA LEU A 27 16.79 -2.04 24.59
C LEU A 27 17.21 -2.37 23.14
N MET A 28 17.02 -1.45 22.21
CA MET A 28 17.52 -1.63 20.83
C MET A 28 19.05 -1.48 20.77
N THR A 29 19.63 -0.68 21.65
CA THR A 29 21.08 -0.63 21.87
C THR A 29 21.59 -1.90 22.55
N GLU A 30 20.75 -2.66 23.30
CA GLU A 30 21.10 -3.93 23.97
C GLU A 30 21.51 -5.08 23.04
N LYS A 31 20.98 -5.13 21.80
CA LYS A 31 21.48 -6.10 20.81
C LYS A 31 22.95 -5.87 20.45
N SER A 32 23.48 -4.69 20.75
CA SER A 32 24.85 -4.24 20.50
C SER A 32 25.62 -3.94 21.80
N ASN A 33 25.03 -4.17 22.98
CA ASN A 33 25.56 -3.67 24.27
C ASN A 33 26.53 -4.69 24.91
N PRO A 34 27.81 -4.30 25.12
CA PRO A 34 28.82 -5.13 25.79
C PRO A 34 28.37 -5.67 27.16
N SER A 35 27.57 -4.91 27.92
CA SER A 35 27.20 -5.28 29.29
C SER A 35 26.32 -6.55 29.41
N LEU A 36 25.49 -6.89 28.41
CA LEU A 36 24.71 -8.14 28.40
C LEU A 36 25.59 -9.35 28.02
N ALA A 37 26.56 -9.11 27.14
CA ALA A 37 27.54 -10.13 26.78
C ALA A 37 28.42 -10.46 28.00
N ASP A 38 28.88 -9.44 28.72
CA ASP A 38 29.67 -9.57 29.95
C ASP A 38 28.90 -10.34 31.04
N GLU A 39 27.62 -10.03 31.28
CA GLU A 39 26.79 -10.76 32.26
C GLU A 39 26.40 -12.17 31.82
N LYS A 40 26.29 -12.43 30.51
CA LYS A 40 26.14 -13.82 30.03
C LYS A 40 27.43 -14.59 30.21
N GLU A 41 28.57 -13.96 29.96
CA GLU A 41 29.89 -14.57 30.12
C GLU A 41 30.19 -14.92 31.58
N THR A 42 29.79 -14.09 32.54
CA THR A 42 29.89 -14.40 33.98
C THR A 42 29.01 -15.56 34.42
N LEU A 43 27.91 -15.82 33.70
CA LEU A 43 26.97 -16.93 33.97
C LEU A 43 27.30 -18.22 33.20
N ILE A 44 28.11 -18.13 32.14
CA ILE A 44 28.58 -19.28 31.36
C ILE A 44 29.56 -20.09 32.20
N GLY A 45 29.21 -21.34 32.50
CA GLY A 45 30.05 -22.28 33.26
C GLY A 45 29.60 -22.50 34.72
N LEU A 46 28.63 -21.74 35.23
CA LEU A 46 28.06 -22.00 36.55
C LEU A 46 27.06 -23.18 36.53
N PRO A 47 27.05 -24.05 37.56
CA PRO A 47 25.99 -25.04 37.74
C PRO A 47 24.64 -24.36 37.96
N ASP A 48 23.55 -24.98 37.50
CA ASP A 48 22.20 -24.39 37.57
C ASP A 48 21.74 -24.11 39.01
N MET A 49 22.21 -24.90 39.98
CA MET A 49 21.96 -24.66 41.41
C MET A 49 22.55 -23.32 41.89
N GLU A 50 23.72 -22.94 41.39
CA GLU A 50 24.39 -21.70 41.77
C GLU A 50 23.76 -20.50 41.05
N LYS A 51 23.35 -20.66 39.79
CA LYS A 51 22.55 -19.66 39.08
C LYS A 51 21.21 -19.38 39.79
N ARG A 52 20.56 -20.42 40.33
CA ARG A 52 19.33 -20.29 41.14
C ARG A 52 19.56 -19.55 42.44
N ARG A 53 20.66 -19.82 43.15
CA ARG A 53 21.04 -19.05 44.35
C ARG A 53 21.31 -17.59 44.06
N ILE A 54 21.98 -17.30 42.94
CA ILE A 54 22.21 -15.92 42.49
C ILE A 54 20.88 -15.23 42.16
N LEU A 55 19.96 -15.94 41.52
CA LEU A 55 18.62 -15.43 41.22
C LEU A 55 17.81 -15.17 42.50
N GLU A 56 17.78 -16.10 43.46
CA GLU A 56 17.08 -15.95 44.74
C GLU A 56 17.66 -14.80 45.56
N ARG A 57 19.00 -14.72 45.69
CA ARG A 57 19.65 -13.62 46.41
C ARG A 57 19.38 -12.27 45.74
N TRP A 58 19.39 -12.23 44.41
CA TRP A 58 19.06 -11.02 43.66
C TRP A 58 17.60 -10.61 43.85
N LEU A 59 16.66 -11.56 43.84
CA LEU A 59 15.25 -11.28 44.13
C LEU A 59 15.07 -10.72 45.55
N ASP A 60 15.77 -11.27 46.54
CA ASP A 60 15.74 -10.77 47.93
C ASP A 60 16.36 -9.37 48.06
N GLU A 61 17.49 -9.11 47.40
CA GLU A 61 18.16 -7.80 47.39
C GLU A 61 17.26 -6.73 46.75
N VAL A 62 16.69 -7.03 45.57
CA VAL A 62 15.79 -6.13 44.85
C VAL A 62 14.46 -5.94 45.57
N ALA A 63 13.89 -6.98 46.18
CA ALA A 63 12.68 -6.86 46.99
C ALA A 63 12.92 -6.04 48.28
N THR A 64 14.15 -5.99 48.79
CA THR A 64 14.48 -5.17 49.96
C THR A 64 14.59 -3.68 49.60
N GLU A 65 15.18 -3.36 48.45
CA GLU A 65 15.32 -1.99 47.96
C GLU A 65 14.02 -1.47 47.32
N TYR A 66 13.22 -2.38 46.76
CA TYR A 66 11.93 -2.13 46.12
C TYR A 66 10.88 -3.13 46.63
N PRO A 67 10.20 -2.84 47.76
CA PRO A 67 9.32 -3.76 48.50
C PRO A 67 8.18 -4.40 47.71
N TYR A 68 7.85 -3.80 46.56
CA TYR A 68 6.76 -4.21 45.69
C TYR A 68 7.23 -5.15 44.56
N LEU A 69 8.53 -5.31 44.29
CA LEU A 69 9.01 -6.13 43.17
C LEU A 69 8.76 -7.62 43.44
N GLY A 70 7.96 -8.27 42.57
CA GLY A 70 7.53 -9.67 42.74
C GLY A 70 6.36 -9.88 43.70
N HIS A 71 5.79 -8.81 44.25
CA HIS A 71 4.60 -8.88 45.10
C HIS A 71 3.33 -9.09 44.23
N PRO A 72 2.31 -9.85 44.69
CA PRO A 72 1.07 -10.07 43.92
C PRO A 72 0.30 -8.79 43.54
N GLU A 73 0.61 -7.69 44.21
CA GLU A 73 -0.01 -6.37 44.01
C GLU A 73 0.82 -5.46 43.08
N TRP A 74 1.99 -5.93 42.60
CA TRP A 74 2.77 -5.18 41.62
C TRP A 74 2.05 -5.16 40.28
N ASN A 75 1.67 -3.96 39.84
CA ASN A 75 0.93 -3.77 38.60
C ASN A 75 1.70 -2.84 37.66
N PRO A 76 2.27 -3.34 36.56
CA PRO A 76 2.97 -2.49 35.58
C PRO A 76 2.04 -1.51 34.84
N GLU A 77 0.72 -1.63 35.02
CA GLU A 77 -0.29 -0.72 34.46
C GLU A 77 -0.69 0.41 35.42
N ASP A 78 -0.31 0.33 36.70
CA ASP A 78 -0.58 1.37 37.70
C ASP A 78 0.51 2.47 37.63
N PRO A 79 0.16 3.73 37.32
CA PRO A 79 1.11 4.83 37.21
C PRO A 79 1.88 5.16 38.49
N ASP A 80 1.39 4.72 39.66
CA ASP A 80 2.08 4.90 40.95
C ASP A 80 3.05 3.75 41.27
N THR A 81 3.09 2.70 40.44
CA THR A 81 4.06 1.60 40.57
C THR A 81 5.41 2.02 40.00
N PRO A 82 6.51 1.98 40.78
CA PRO A 82 7.77 2.50 40.27
C PRO A 82 8.41 1.58 39.21
N PRO A 83 9.13 2.16 38.22
CA PRO A 83 9.70 1.42 37.10
C PRO A 83 10.88 0.54 37.54
N MET A 84 11.09 -0.57 36.82
CA MET A 84 12.20 -1.49 37.05
C MET A 84 13.55 -0.83 36.66
N PRO A 85 14.64 -0.98 37.43
CA PRO A 85 15.95 -0.41 37.08
C PRO A 85 16.63 -1.09 35.87
N ASP A 86 17.29 -0.29 35.02
CA ASP A 86 17.86 -0.68 33.72
C ASP A 86 18.87 -1.83 33.74
N LYS A 87 19.80 -1.83 34.70
CA LYS A 87 20.87 -2.85 34.78
C LYS A 87 20.37 -4.18 35.37
N GLU A 88 19.32 -4.11 36.16
CA GLU A 88 18.78 -5.22 36.94
C GLU A 88 17.83 -6.08 36.11
N THR A 89 17.03 -5.44 35.25
CA THR A 89 16.22 -6.09 34.20
C THR A 89 17.07 -7.01 33.32
N MET A 90 18.27 -6.57 32.96
CA MET A 90 19.18 -7.31 32.08
C MET A 90 19.80 -8.54 32.74
N LYS A 91 20.12 -8.43 34.03
CA LYS A 91 20.61 -9.55 34.83
C LYS A 91 19.52 -10.60 35.04
N TYR A 92 18.28 -10.17 35.30
CA TYR A 92 17.12 -11.06 35.41
C TYR A 92 16.84 -11.83 34.10
N ILE A 93 16.80 -11.11 32.97
CA ILE A 93 16.60 -11.72 31.63
C ILE A 93 17.73 -12.71 31.31
N ALA A 94 18.99 -12.37 31.61
CA ALA A 94 20.12 -13.27 31.40
C ALA A 94 20.03 -14.54 32.27
N LEU A 95 19.67 -14.41 33.55
CA LEU A 95 19.51 -15.52 34.49
C LEU A 95 18.38 -16.48 34.08
N LYS A 96 17.17 -15.96 33.83
CA LYS A 96 16.00 -16.77 33.39
C LYS A 96 16.28 -17.51 32.09
N LYS A 97 16.87 -16.83 31.11
CA LYS A 97 17.23 -17.42 29.81
C LYS A 97 18.32 -18.50 29.96
N SER A 98 19.28 -18.31 30.87
CA SER A 98 20.33 -19.30 31.15
C SER A 98 19.82 -20.56 31.87
N LEU A 99 18.66 -20.45 32.55
CA LEU A 99 17.97 -21.53 33.24
C LEU A 99 16.89 -22.21 32.37
N GLY A 100 16.66 -21.73 31.14
CA GLY A 100 15.66 -22.27 30.23
C GLY A 100 14.20 -21.97 30.63
N GLU A 101 14.00 -21.01 31.53
CA GLU A 101 12.67 -20.61 32.00
C GLU A 101 12.07 -19.54 31.07
N GLU A 102 10.77 -19.62 30.83
CA GLU A 102 10.05 -18.58 30.08
C GLU A 102 10.07 -17.27 30.88
N ILE A 103 10.36 -16.17 30.17
CA ILE A 103 10.27 -14.81 30.72
C ILE A 103 8.79 -14.54 30.95
N SER A 104 8.39 -14.09 32.16
CA SER A 104 6.99 -13.81 32.48
C SER A 104 6.39 -12.82 31.47
N ASP A 105 5.10 -12.98 31.17
CA ASP A 105 4.38 -12.17 30.17
C ASP A 105 4.44 -10.65 30.47
N GLU A 106 4.74 -10.26 31.70
CA GLU A 106 4.93 -8.87 32.16
C GLU A 106 6.17 -8.19 31.58
N LEU A 107 7.14 -8.95 31.06
CA LEU A 107 8.38 -8.46 30.44
C LEU A 107 8.37 -8.54 28.91
N LYS A 108 7.27 -8.99 28.28
CA LYS A 108 7.05 -8.73 26.85
C LYS A 108 7.04 -7.21 26.67
N PRO A 109 7.82 -6.64 25.73
CA PRO A 109 8.01 -5.19 25.67
C PRO A 109 6.65 -4.48 25.59
N VAL A 110 6.38 -3.63 26.60
CA VAL A 110 5.19 -2.79 26.71
C VAL A 110 4.99 -1.93 25.45
N GLU A 111 6.06 -1.70 24.68
CA GLU A 111 6.11 -0.96 23.41
C GLU A 111 5.02 -1.28 22.39
N GLN A 112 4.56 -2.53 22.32
CA GLN A 112 3.69 -2.95 21.23
C GLN A 112 2.21 -2.72 21.54
N ARG A 113 1.85 -2.37 22.78
CA ARG A 113 0.49 -2.01 23.15
C ARG A 113 0.15 -0.65 22.52
N GLY A 114 -0.65 -0.67 21.47
CA GLY A 114 -1.07 0.52 20.73
C GLY A 114 -0.28 0.80 19.45
N ARG A 115 0.76 0.01 19.14
CA ARG A 115 1.45 0.08 17.85
C ARG A 115 0.69 -0.74 16.80
N LEU A 116 0.63 -0.22 15.59
CA LEU A 116 0.00 -0.86 14.46
C LEU A 116 0.98 -1.76 13.74
N THR A 117 0.54 -2.99 13.49
CA THR A 117 1.14 -3.82 12.44
C THR A 117 0.71 -3.32 11.06
N LEU A 118 1.44 -3.73 10.02
CA LEU A 118 1.10 -3.38 8.65
C LEU A 118 -0.30 -3.88 8.26
N LYS A 119 -0.73 -5.05 8.78
CA LYS A 119 -2.10 -5.54 8.60
C LYS A 119 -3.13 -4.67 9.31
N GLN A 120 -2.87 -4.28 10.55
CA GLN A 120 -3.78 -3.41 11.30
C GLN A 120 -3.90 -2.02 10.65
N ALA A 121 -2.78 -1.46 10.18
CA ALA A 121 -2.78 -0.22 9.40
C ALA A 121 -3.57 -0.37 8.09
N LEU A 122 -3.41 -1.50 7.38
CA LEU A 122 -4.20 -1.82 6.20
C LEU A 122 -5.71 -1.83 6.50
N GLU A 123 -6.14 -2.58 7.50
CA GLU A 123 -7.57 -2.70 7.86
C GLU A 123 -8.20 -1.34 8.16
N ARG A 124 -7.48 -0.48 8.90
CA ARG A 124 -7.96 0.87 9.24
C ARG A 124 -8.04 1.77 8.03
N VAL A 125 -7.01 1.78 7.19
CA VAL A 125 -7.01 2.56 5.94
C VAL A 125 -8.11 2.08 5.00
N ILE A 126 -8.35 0.77 4.88
CA ILE A 126 -9.45 0.23 4.06
C ILE A 126 -10.78 0.77 4.58
N LYS A 127 -11.06 0.67 5.88
CA LYS A 127 -12.29 1.21 6.49
C LYS A 127 -12.48 2.70 6.20
N GLU A 128 -11.42 3.50 6.32
CA GLU A 128 -11.46 4.92 5.95
C GLU A 128 -11.76 5.14 4.47
N LYS A 129 -11.18 4.33 3.57
CA LYS A 129 -11.42 4.45 2.12
C LYS A 129 -12.83 4.02 1.72
N GLU A 130 -13.37 2.99 2.38
CA GLU A 130 -14.76 2.56 2.21
C GLU A 130 -15.73 3.66 2.66
N LEU A 131 -15.50 4.26 3.83
CA LEU A 131 -16.29 5.42 4.32
C LEU A 131 -16.25 6.61 3.34
N ASN A 132 -15.12 6.78 2.64
CA ASN A 132 -14.95 7.82 1.63
C ASN A 132 -15.45 7.40 0.23
N ASN A 133 -16.18 6.29 0.11
CA ASN A 133 -16.72 5.76 -1.16
C ASN A 133 -15.66 5.56 -2.26
N LEU A 134 -14.44 5.18 -1.87
CA LEU A 134 -13.41 4.82 -2.86
C LEU A 134 -13.78 3.50 -3.54
N SER A 135 -13.65 3.44 -4.86
CA SER A 135 -13.93 2.22 -5.64
C SER A 135 -13.12 1.01 -5.14
N ASP A 136 -13.66 -0.20 -5.28
CA ASP A 136 -12.99 -1.47 -4.95
C ASP A 136 -11.60 -1.61 -5.58
N LYS A 137 -11.44 -1.17 -6.84
CA LYS A 137 -10.14 -1.15 -7.53
C LYS A 137 -9.12 -0.24 -6.85
N GLY A 138 -9.61 0.85 -6.26
CA GLY A 138 -8.83 1.80 -5.46
C GLY A 138 -8.46 1.25 -4.09
N ILE A 139 -9.26 0.35 -3.51
CA ILE A 139 -8.98 -0.36 -2.26
C ILE A 139 -7.97 -1.50 -2.51
N TYR A 140 -8.19 -2.29 -3.56
CA TYR A 140 -7.39 -3.46 -3.91
C TYR A 140 -5.87 -3.18 -4.02
N LYS A 141 -5.48 -1.96 -4.44
CA LYS A 141 -4.07 -1.57 -4.52
C LYS A 141 -3.36 -1.60 -3.16
N TYR A 142 -4.06 -1.28 -2.07
CA TYR A 142 -3.50 -1.29 -0.71
C TYR A 142 -3.28 -2.72 -0.24
N THR A 143 -4.31 -3.56 -0.41
CA THR A 143 -4.25 -5.00 -0.10
C THR A 143 -3.11 -5.65 -0.86
N ARG A 144 -3.04 -5.42 -2.18
CA ARG A 144 -2.00 -6.02 -3.04
C ARG A 144 -0.58 -5.61 -2.63
N ALA A 145 -0.38 -4.34 -2.29
CA ALA A 145 0.93 -3.84 -1.87
C ALA A 145 1.35 -4.40 -0.50
N SER A 146 0.42 -4.45 0.45
CA SER A 146 0.65 -5.05 1.78
C SER A 146 0.96 -6.56 1.68
N GLU A 147 0.17 -7.32 0.92
CA GLU A 147 0.40 -8.75 0.68
C GLU A 147 1.79 -9.02 0.10
N LEU A 148 2.21 -8.22 -0.89
CA LEU A 148 3.52 -8.37 -1.52
C LEU A 148 4.65 -8.05 -0.55
N PHE A 149 4.50 -7.02 0.27
CA PHE A 149 5.49 -6.67 1.30
C PHE A 149 5.59 -7.77 2.37
N HIS A 150 4.46 -8.34 2.80
CA HIS A 150 4.45 -9.50 3.68
C HIS A 150 5.11 -10.71 3.04
N ALA A 151 4.87 -10.99 1.76
CA ALA A 151 5.50 -12.09 1.05
C ALA A 151 7.03 -11.95 1.03
N TYR A 152 7.54 -10.73 0.79
CA TYR A 152 8.97 -10.41 0.93
C TYR A 152 9.47 -10.69 2.36
N ASN A 153 8.71 -10.31 3.39
CA ASN A 153 9.06 -10.54 4.79
C ASN A 153 8.68 -11.95 5.31
N SER A 154 8.74 -12.98 4.47
CA SER A 154 8.44 -14.37 4.83
C SER A 154 7.05 -14.57 5.48
N LYS A 155 6.05 -13.81 5.02
CA LYS A 155 4.67 -13.75 5.53
C LYS A 155 4.53 -13.33 7.00
N LYS A 156 5.60 -12.84 7.62
CA LYS A 156 5.53 -12.30 8.97
C LYS A 156 4.89 -10.92 8.92
N ASP A 157 3.94 -10.71 9.82
CA ASP A 157 3.41 -9.38 10.07
C ASP A 157 4.46 -8.54 10.79
N VAL A 158 4.53 -7.26 10.46
CA VAL A 158 5.56 -6.35 10.95
C VAL A 158 4.93 -5.11 11.52
N TYR A 159 5.50 -4.60 12.61
CA TYR A 159 5.13 -3.30 13.13
C TYR A 159 5.59 -2.20 12.19
N VAL A 160 4.73 -1.21 11.96
CA VAL A 160 5.00 -0.17 10.96
C VAL A 160 6.20 0.69 11.35
N HIS A 161 6.38 0.99 12.64
CA HIS A 161 7.54 1.72 13.16
C HIS A 161 8.88 0.99 12.96
N SER A 162 8.86 -0.35 12.83
CA SER A 162 10.08 -1.16 12.63
C SER A 162 10.58 -1.16 11.18
N ILE A 163 9.79 -0.64 10.25
CA ILE A 163 10.14 -0.60 8.82
C ILE A 163 11.13 0.53 8.59
N THR A 164 12.35 0.18 8.19
CA THR A 164 13.41 1.15 7.90
C THR A 164 13.56 1.41 6.40
N ARG A 165 14.28 2.49 6.07
CA ARG A 165 14.67 2.78 4.68
C ARG A 165 15.50 1.64 4.05
N GLY A 166 16.27 0.91 4.86
CA GLY A 166 16.99 -0.30 4.44
C GLY A 166 16.04 -1.41 3.98
N ASN A 167 14.99 -1.69 4.78
CA ASN A 167 13.99 -2.70 4.42
C ASN A 167 13.26 -2.36 3.11
N THR A 168 12.94 -1.08 2.88
CA THR A 168 12.34 -0.65 1.62
C THR A 168 13.29 -0.82 0.44
N ARG A 169 14.59 -0.52 0.61
CA ARG A 169 15.59 -0.73 -0.44
C ARG A 169 15.67 -2.20 -0.85
N ASP A 170 15.71 -3.09 0.13
CA ASP A 170 15.75 -4.53 -0.08
C ASP A 170 14.46 -5.05 -0.73
N PHE A 171 13.31 -4.50 -0.35
CA PHE A 171 12.02 -4.79 -1.00
C PHE A 171 12.00 -4.35 -2.48
N ILE A 172 12.53 -3.17 -2.81
CA ILE A 172 12.66 -2.70 -4.20
C ILE A 172 13.55 -3.66 -4.99
N TYR A 173 14.70 -4.04 -4.41
CA TYR A 173 15.62 -4.98 -5.03
C TYR A 173 14.99 -6.35 -5.27
N TYR A 174 14.26 -6.88 -4.28
CA TYR A 174 13.48 -8.11 -4.41
C TYR A 174 12.48 -8.01 -5.59
N CYS A 175 11.71 -6.93 -5.69
CA CYS A 175 10.76 -6.75 -6.79
C CYS A 175 11.44 -6.73 -8.17
N LYS A 176 12.60 -6.08 -8.28
CA LYS A 176 13.40 -6.03 -9.51
C LYS A 176 13.96 -7.40 -9.89
N GLN A 177 14.44 -8.18 -8.93
CA GLN A 177 14.88 -9.56 -9.17
C GLN A 177 13.75 -10.45 -9.70
N GLN A 178 12.51 -10.20 -9.29
CA GLN A 178 11.32 -10.87 -9.83
C GLN A 178 10.89 -10.35 -11.21
N GLY A 179 11.65 -9.44 -11.84
CA GLY A 179 11.32 -8.86 -13.14
C GLY A 179 10.15 -7.86 -13.10
N THR A 180 9.81 -7.32 -11.93
CA THR A 180 8.74 -6.33 -11.81
C THR A 180 9.16 -5.00 -12.42
N ALA A 181 8.32 -4.42 -13.28
CA ALA A 181 8.59 -3.13 -13.90
C ALA A 181 8.61 -1.98 -12.87
N ASP A 182 9.52 -1.02 -13.05
CA ASP A 182 9.71 0.13 -12.15
C ASP A 182 8.42 0.90 -11.84
N SER A 183 7.56 1.11 -12.84
CA SER A 183 6.26 1.78 -12.66
C SER A 183 5.33 0.99 -11.72
N THR A 184 5.43 -0.33 -11.74
CA THR A 184 4.65 -1.22 -10.87
C THR A 184 5.20 -1.21 -9.46
N ILE A 185 6.53 -1.19 -9.30
CA ILE A 185 7.18 -1.05 -7.97
C ILE A 185 6.77 0.28 -7.31
N LYS A 186 6.83 1.40 -8.05
CA LYS A 186 6.30 2.70 -7.58
C LYS A 186 4.84 2.60 -7.16
N GLY A 187 4.05 1.83 -7.93
CA GLY A 187 2.65 1.53 -7.63
C GLY A 187 2.43 0.74 -6.33
N TYR A 188 3.41 -0.02 -5.85
CA TYR A 188 3.38 -0.68 -4.54
C TYR A 188 3.87 0.22 -3.41
N LEU A 189 4.91 1.02 -3.66
CA LEU A 189 5.45 1.96 -2.65
C LEU A 189 4.43 3.03 -2.25
N SER A 190 3.65 3.54 -3.21
CA SER A 190 2.66 4.60 -2.91
C SER A 190 1.57 4.16 -1.91
N PRO A 191 0.91 2.99 -2.04
CA PRO A 191 0.01 2.47 -1.02
C PRO A 191 0.71 2.19 0.32
N LEU A 192 1.90 1.59 0.32
CA LEU A 192 2.66 1.33 1.55
C LEU A 192 3.03 2.63 2.28
N SER A 193 3.38 3.68 1.55
CA SER A 193 3.61 5.03 2.07
C SER A 193 2.37 5.59 2.79
N VAL A 194 1.17 5.35 2.25
CA VAL A 194 -0.09 5.75 2.91
C VAL A 194 -0.36 4.94 4.17
N LEU A 195 -0.15 3.63 4.15
CA LEU A 195 -0.29 2.78 5.35
C LEU A 195 0.67 3.24 6.46
N TRP A 196 1.91 3.56 6.07
CA TRP A 196 2.92 4.06 6.98
C TRP A 196 2.55 5.42 7.57
N LYS A 197 2.05 6.36 6.75
CA LYS A 197 1.58 7.67 7.23
C LYS A 197 0.39 7.55 8.19
N HIS A 198 -0.55 6.64 7.94
CA HIS A 198 -1.65 6.39 8.86
C HIS A 198 -1.15 5.93 10.23
N ALA A 199 -0.20 4.98 10.27
CA ALA A 199 0.40 4.56 11.53
C ALA A 199 1.22 5.67 12.19
N ARG A 200 1.96 6.46 11.40
CA ARG A 200 2.68 7.64 11.90
C ARG A 200 1.74 8.60 12.62
N ASP A 201 0.61 8.95 12.01
CA ASP A 201 -0.34 9.90 12.58
C ASP A 201 -1.10 9.30 13.78
N TYR A 202 -1.32 7.97 13.77
CA TYR A 202 -1.96 7.27 14.89
C TYR A 202 -1.04 7.09 16.11
N GLU A 203 0.25 6.87 15.88
CA GLU A 203 1.25 6.55 16.91
C GLU A 203 2.20 7.72 17.23
N ASP A 204 1.98 8.89 16.64
CA ASP A 204 2.82 10.09 16.74
C ASP A 204 4.31 9.82 16.43
N LEU A 205 4.58 9.10 15.33
CA LEU A 205 5.95 8.79 14.93
C LEU A 205 6.64 10.02 14.33
N ASN A 206 7.81 10.37 14.87
CA ASN A 206 8.63 11.50 14.39
C ASN A 206 9.66 11.13 13.32
N THR A 207 9.64 9.89 12.82
CA THR A 207 10.59 9.41 11.81
C THR A 207 10.17 9.76 10.39
N ALA A 208 11.11 9.78 9.45
CA ALA A 208 10.79 9.92 8.03
C ALA A 208 10.13 8.64 7.48
N ASN A 209 9.25 8.80 6.49
CA ASN A 209 8.60 7.67 5.83
C ASN A 209 9.61 6.83 5.02
N PRO A 210 9.78 5.54 5.32
CA PRO A 210 10.74 4.68 4.63
C PRO A 210 10.35 4.37 3.17
N PHE A 211 9.10 4.64 2.76
CA PHE A 211 8.58 4.38 1.41
C PHE A 211 8.61 5.58 0.46
N ASP A 212 9.01 6.76 0.94
CA ASP A 212 9.10 7.98 0.13
C ASP A 212 10.54 8.22 -0.37
N ASP A 213 10.68 9.09 -1.38
CA ASP A 213 11.96 9.54 -1.96
C ASP A 213 12.86 8.45 -2.54
N TRP A 214 12.30 7.63 -3.46
CA TRP A 214 13.03 6.58 -4.18
C TRP A 214 13.18 6.84 -5.68
N ALA A 215 12.99 8.09 -6.13
CA ALA A 215 12.93 8.42 -7.56
C ALA A 215 14.22 8.07 -8.32
N ASP A 216 15.37 8.15 -7.66
CA ASP A 216 16.70 7.80 -8.14
C ASP A 216 16.88 6.30 -8.42
N GLN A 217 16.08 5.45 -7.78
CA GLN A 217 16.14 4.00 -7.96
C GLN A 217 15.40 3.50 -9.21
N PHE A 218 14.75 4.37 -9.98
CA PHE A 218 13.90 3.96 -11.09
C PHE A 218 14.28 4.64 -12.39
N ASN A 219 14.18 3.90 -13.49
CA ASN A 219 14.32 4.45 -14.82
C ASN A 219 13.25 5.53 -15.05
N LYS A 220 13.68 6.66 -15.63
CA LYS A 220 12.81 7.79 -15.97
C LYS A 220 12.06 7.56 -17.28
N GLU A 221 12.55 6.67 -18.13
CA GLU A 221 11.94 6.36 -19.42
C GLU A 221 10.74 5.43 -19.24
N SER A 222 9.54 5.97 -19.43
CA SER A 222 8.34 5.15 -19.66
C SER A 222 8.25 4.78 -21.12
N ILE A 223 7.93 3.52 -21.41
CA ILE A 223 7.58 3.10 -22.78
C ILE A 223 6.31 3.86 -23.20
N ALA A 224 6.46 4.83 -24.10
CA ALA A 224 5.35 5.62 -24.60
C ALA A 224 4.49 4.80 -25.57
N CYS A 225 3.17 4.98 -25.49
CA CYS A 225 2.23 4.41 -26.45
C CYS A 225 2.58 4.94 -27.85
N GLN A 226 2.74 4.05 -28.83
CA GLN A 226 3.01 4.40 -30.21
C GLN A 226 1.71 4.46 -31.00
N ASN A 227 1.62 5.39 -31.97
CA ASN A 227 0.45 5.54 -32.81
C ASN A 227 0.37 4.43 -33.87
N TRP A 228 -0.85 3.99 -34.17
CA TRP A 228 -1.11 3.14 -35.34
C TRP A 228 -1.08 3.99 -36.61
N THR A 229 -0.68 3.39 -37.74
CA THR A 229 -0.96 3.99 -39.05
C THR A 229 -2.41 3.70 -39.47
N LYS A 230 -2.94 4.49 -40.41
CA LYS A 230 -4.29 4.28 -40.97
C LYS A 230 -4.44 2.89 -41.60
N GLU A 231 -3.41 2.42 -42.30
CA GLU A 231 -3.40 1.10 -42.95
C GLU A 231 -3.41 -0.03 -41.92
N GLU A 232 -2.57 0.08 -40.88
CA GLU A 232 -2.51 -0.90 -39.80
C GLU A 232 -3.84 -1.01 -39.06
N LEU A 233 -4.44 0.13 -38.70
CA LEU A 233 -5.71 0.14 -37.99
C LEU A 233 -6.86 -0.37 -38.88
N THR A 234 -6.82 -0.11 -40.18
CA THR A 234 -7.75 -0.68 -41.17
C THR A 234 -7.62 -2.20 -41.24
N ASN A 235 -6.41 -2.73 -41.22
CA ASN A 235 -6.17 -4.19 -41.20
C ASN A 235 -6.70 -4.83 -39.91
N ILE A 236 -6.46 -4.21 -38.75
CA ILE A 236 -7.00 -4.67 -37.46
C ILE A 236 -8.54 -4.63 -37.45
N TYR A 237 -9.13 -3.57 -38.01
CA TYR A 237 -10.57 -3.46 -38.17
C TYR A 237 -11.14 -4.58 -39.07
N ASN A 238 -10.54 -4.80 -40.24
CA ASN A 238 -11.00 -5.80 -41.21
C ASN A 238 -10.89 -7.23 -40.67
N THR A 239 -9.85 -7.50 -39.88
CA THR A 239 -9.68 -8.81 -39.25
C THR A 239 -10.60 -8.99 -38.04
N SER A 240 -11.07 -7.94 -37.37
CA SER A 240 -11.96 -8.07 -36.20
C SER A 240 -13.21 -8.89 -36.52
N GLN A 241 -13.51 -9.89 -35.67
CA GLN A 241 -14.53 -10.91 -35.98
C GLN A 241 -15.95 -10.43 -35.72
N HIS A 242 -16.15 -9.64 -34.67
CA HIS A 242 -17.47 -9.20 -34.25
C HIS A 242 -17.75 -7.75 -34.71
N ASN A 243 -18.98 -7.48 -35.13
CA ASN A 243 -19.41 -6.14 -35.52
C ASN A 243 -19.32 -5.14 -34.35
N GLN A 244 -19.52 -5.58 -33.11
CA GLN A 244 -19.32 -4.74 -31.93
C GLN A 244 -17.85 -4.38 -31.73
N ASP A 245 -16.91 -5.32 -31.93
CA ASP A 245 -15.47 -5.02 -31.84
C ASP A 245 -15.08 -3.96 -32.88
N LYS A 246 -15.62 -4.08 -34.11
CA LYS A 246 -15.45 -3.09 -35.20
C LYS A 246 -16.01 -1.73 -34.84
N LEU A 247 -17.24 -1.68 -34.30
CA LEU A 247 -17.87 -0.44 -33.84
C LEU A 247 -17.04 0.23 -32.74
N MET A 248 -16.55 -0.52 -31.75
CA MET A 248 -15.69 0.01 -30.68
C MET A 248 -14.39 0.62 -31.22
N ILE A 249 -13.74 -0.01 -32.20
CA ILE A 249 -12.55 0.53 -32.88
C ILE A 249 -12.88 1.87 -33.54
N TYR A 250 -13.97 1.94 -34.31
CA TYR A 250 -14.36 3.17 -35.00
C TYR A 250 -14.79 4.29 -34.05
N ILE A 251 -15.51 3.98 -32.96
CA ILE A 251 -15.81 4.99 -31.94
C ILE A 251 -14.49 5.58 -31.43
N ALA A 252 -13.51 4.77 -31.04
CA ALA A 252 -12.21 5.28 -30.61
C ALA A 252 -11.51 6.10 -31.68
N TRP A 253 -11.50 5.63 -32.93
CA TRP A 253 -10.81 6.31 -34.03
C TRP A 253 -11.41 7.69 -34.32
N TYR A 254 -12.74 7.83 -34.32
CA TYR A 254 -13.40 9.12 -34.57
C TYR A 254 -13.43 10.06 -33.37
N THR A 255 -13.37 9.54 -32.14
CA THR A 255 -13.65 10.35 -30.92
C THR A 255 -12.49 10.43 -29.92
N GLY A 256 -11.44 9.63 -30.12
CA GLY A 256 -10.35 9.44 -29.17
C GLY A 256 -10.83 8.92 -27.82
N ALA A 257 -11.97 8.22 -27.76
CA ALA A 257 -12.55 7.72 -26.52
C ALA A 257 -11.71 6.62 -25.87
N ARG A 258 -11.66 6.65 -24.54
CA ARG A 258 -11.05 5.56 -23.77
C ARG A 258 -11.93 4.32 -23.87
N ILE A 259 -11.31 3.16 -23.73
CA ILE A 259 -12.04 1.89 -23.70
C ILE A 259 -13.17 1.87 -22.66
N ASP A 260 -12.92 2.32 -21.43
CA ASP A 260 -13.91 2.43 -20.35
C ASP A 260 -15.02 3.46 -20.66
N GLU A 261 -14.78 4.41 -21.57
CA GLU A 261 -15.81 5.36 -22.02
C GLU A 261 -16.72 4.71 -23.06
N ILE A 262 -16.17 3.83 -23.89
CA ILE A 262 -16.87 3.14 -24.98
C ILE A 262 -17.71 1.98 -24.44
N THR A 263 -17.16 1.16 -23.53
CA THR A 263 -17.87 0.00 -22.96
C THR A 263 -19.12 0.38 -22.18
N ASP A 264 -19.17 1.61 -21.66
CA ASP A 264 -20.28 2.13 -20.87
C ASP A 264 -21.37 2.79 -21.75
N LEU A 265 -21.16 2.90 -23.07
CA LEU A 265 -22.13 3.51 -23.97
C LEU A 265 -23.37 2.62 -24.16
N THR A 266 -24.52 3.28 -24.17
CA THR A 266 -25.83 2.74 -24.55
C THR A 266 -26.50 3.68 -25.55
N ALA A 267 -27.62 3.25 -26.15
CA ALA A 267 -28.44 4.07 -27.03
C ALA A 267 -28.87 5.39 -26.36
N ASP A 268 -29.12 5.35 -25.05
CA ASP A 268 -29.51 6.53 -24.25
C ASP A 268 -28.41 7.59 -24.18
N ASN A 269 -27.16 7.24 -24.52
CA ASN A 269 -26.05 8.20 -24.57
C ASN A 269 -25.90 8.86 -25.95
N ILE A 270 -26.78 8.57 -26.92
CA ILE A 270 -26.78 9.17 -28.26
C ILE A 270 -27.85 10.25 -28.31
N TYR A 271 -27.40 11.50 -28.40
CA TYR A 271 -28.28 12.65 -28.41
C TYR A 271 -28.21 13.38 -29.74
N LYS A 272 -29.23 14.20 -30.00
CA LYS A 272 -29.23 15.17 -31.08
C LYS A 272 -29.31 16.57 -30.49
N ASP A 273 -28.35 17.40 -30.83
CA ASP A 273 -28.38 18.81 -30.46
C ASP A 273 -29.56 19.51 -31.14
N LYS A 274 -30.35 20.26 -30.37
CA LYS A 274 -31.61 20.86 -30.85
C LYS A 274 -31.37 22.05 -31.77
N GLU A 275 -30.26 22.76 -31.62
CA GLU A 275 -29.95 23.98 -32.37
C GLU A 275 -29.25 23.65 -33.68
N THR A 276 -28.20 22.82 -33.62
CA THR A 276 -27.36 22.47 -34.76
C THR A 276 -27.86 21.24 -35.53
N GLY A 277 -28.72 20.43 -34.90
CA GLY A 277 -29.16 19.14 -35.45
C GLY A 277 -28.08 18.06 -35.48
N ILE A 278 -26.89 18.33 -34.93
CA ILE A 278 -25.75 17.39 -34.93
C ILE A 278 -25.96 16.33 -33.84
N LYS A 279 -25.80 15.06 -34.21
CA LYS A 279 -25.80 13.96 -33.24
C LYS A 279 -24.47 13.88 -32.50
N TYR A 280 -24.49 13.53 -31.22
CA TYR A 280 -23.31 13.39 -30.39
C TYR A 280 -23.41 12.21 -29.42
N LEU A 281 -22.24 11.65 -29.07
CA LEU A 281 -22.09 10.71 -27.96
C LEU A 281 -21.84 11.51 -26.68
N TYR A 282 -22.58 11.20 -25.61
CA TYR A 282 -22.34 11.77 -24.30
C TYR A 282 -21.60 10.79 -23.39
N PHE A 283 -20.28 10.91 -23.34
CA PHE A 283 -19.44 10.05 -22.53
C PHE A 283 -19.58 10.35 -21.04
N LYS A 284 -19.70 9.29 -20.22
CA LYS A 284 -19.72 9.32 -18.75
C LYS A 284 -20.85 10.15 -18.14
N GLU A 285 -21.96 10.35 -18.87
CA GLU A 285 -23.13 11.12 -18.42
C GLU A 285 -23.62 10.70 -17.03
N ASN A 286 -23.83 9.39 -16.86
CA ASN A 286 -24.42 8.78 -15.65
C ASN A 286 -23.38 8.42 -14.58
N THR A 287 -22.10 8.68 -14.82
CA THR A 287 -21.01 8.32 -13.91
C THR A 287 -20.32 9.56 -13.35
N GLN A 288 -20.00 9.54 -12.05
CA GLN A 288 -19.05 10.46 -11.46
C GLN A 288 -17.66 10.14 -12.02
N GLY A 289 -17.27 10.77 -13.12
CA GLY A 289 -15.91 10.61 -13.63
C GLY A 289 -14.88 11.20 -12.65
N LYS A 290 -13.59 10.84 -12.83
CA LYS A 290 -12.51 11.26 -11.89
C LYS A 290 -12.37 12.78 -11.71
N ASN A 291 -12.95 13.59 -12.61
CA ASN A 291 -12.98 15.04 -12.52
C ASN A 291 -14.17 15.63 -13.31
N LYS A 292 -14.45 16.93 -13.12
CA LYS A 292 -15.52 17.66 -13.82
C LYS A 292 -15.45 17.60 -15.36
N PHE A 293 -14.27 17.31 -15.91
CA PHE A 293 -14.01 17.22 -17.34
C PHE A 293 -14.18 15.81 -17.91
N ALA A 294 -14.52 14.83 -17.09
CA ALA A 294 -14.72 13.45 -17.53
C ALA A 294 -16.02 13.30 -18.35
N LYS A 295 -17.00 14.16 -18.10
CA LYS A 295 -18.24 14.23 -18.88
C LYS A 295 -18.00 15.09 -20.11
N ARG A 296 -18.16 14.52 -21.31
CA ARG A 296 -17.95 15.27 -22.56
C ARG A 296 -18.93 14.84 -23.64
N LYS A 297 -19.36 15.81 -24.44
CA LYS A 297 -20.13 15.59 -25.66
C LYS A 297 -19.16 15.52 -26.83
N THR A 298 -19.29 14.51 -27.69
CA THR A 298 -18.43 14.36 -28.87
C THR A 298 -19.28 14.13 -30.11
N PRO A 299 -19.17 14.97 -31.15
CA PRO A 299 -19.96 14.84 -32.37
C PRO A 299 -19.79 13.45 -33.02
N ILE A 300 -20.88 12.94 -33.59
CA ILE A 300 -20.89 11.68 -34.34
C ILE A 300 -20.63 12.00 -35.81
N HIS A 301 -19.57 11.42 -36.36
CA HIS A 301 -19.30 11.48 -37.79
C HIS A 301 -20.34 10.66 -38.58
N LYS A 302 -20.71 11.12 -39.79
CA LYS A 302 -21.74 10.45 -40.64
C LYS A 302 -21.50 8.96 -40.84
N HIS A 303 -20.24 8.55 -40.96
CA HIS A 303 -19.88 7.14 -41.12
C HIS A 303 -20.23 6.31 -39.88
N LEU A 304 -20.05 6.88 -38.69
CA LEU A 304 -20.36 6.24 -37.42
C LEU A 304 -21.88 6.21 -37.18
N GLU A 305 -22.63 7.20 -37.68
CA GLU A 305 -24.09 7.25 -37.60
C GLU A 305 -24.76 6.01 -38.22
N THR A 306 -24.25 5.55 -39.37
CA THR A 306 -24.75 4.32 -40.02
C THR A 306 -24.57 3.10 -39.14
N MET A 307 -23.43 3.00 -38.44
CA MET A 307 -23.14 1.86 -37.56
C MET A 307 -23.88 1.92 -36.22
N LEU A 308 -24.28 3.12 -35.78
CA LEU A 308 -25.02 3.34 -34.54
C LEU A 308 -26.54 3.24 -34.70
N ARG A 309 -27.06 3.04 -35.92
CA ARG A 309 -28.51 3.07 -36.21
C ARG A 309 -29.31 2.08 -35.36
N ASP A 310 -28.79 0.86 -35.21
CA ASP A 310 -29.42 -0.23 -34.47
C ASP A 310 -28.66 -0.56 -33.17
N PHE A 311 -27.82 0.36 -32.70
CA PHE A 311 -27.03 0.18 -31.49
C PHE A 311 -27.90 0.35 -30.25
N THR A 312 -27.87 -0.64 -29.36
CA THR A 312 -28.53 -0.61 -28.05
C THR A 312 -27.51 -0.49 -26.93
N ALA A 313 -26.60 -1.47 -26.83
CA ALA A 313 -25.48 -1.51 -25.90
C ALA A 313 -24.43 -2.53 -26.39
N PHE A 314 -23.26 -2.54 -25.77
CA PHE A 314 -22.26 -3.59 -25.97
C PHE A 314 -22.54 -4.79 -25.06
N ASP A 315 -22.92 -5.93 -25.63
CA ASP A 315 -23.29 -7.15 -24.89
C ASP A 315 -22.20 -8.23 -24.92
N GLN A 316 -21.35 -8.26 -25.96
CA GLN A 316 -20.27 -9.25 -26.09
C GLN A 316 -19.02 -8.86 -25.29
N ARG A 317 -18.79 -7.55 -25.14
CA ARG A 317 -17.59 -6.98 -24.52
C ARG A 317 -17.97 -5.92 -23.47
N THR A 318 -18.70 -6.36 -22.46
CA THR A 318 -19.21 -5.50 -21.38
C THR A 318 -18.12 -4.89 -20.48
N THR A 319 -16.87 -5.36 -20.59
CA THR A 319 -15.75 -4.82 -19.81
C THR A 319 -14.56 -4.46 -20.69
N SER A 320 -13.82 -3.46 -20.25
CA SER A 320 -12.60 -3.01 -20.94
C SER A 320 -11.53 -4.08 -21.05
N ASN A 321 -11.43 -4.96 -20.07
CA ASN A 321 -10.50 -6.09 -20.14
C ASN A 321 -10.92 -7.10 -21.21
N ALA A 322 -12.22 -7.38 -21.34
CA ALA A 322 -12.73 -8.29 -22.38
C ALA A 322 -12.43 -7.73 -23.77
N PHE A 323 -12.71 -6.45 -24.00
CA PHE A 323 -12.42 -5.84 -25.29
C PHE A 323 -10.92 -5.67 -25.56
N SER A 324 -10.09 -5.33 -24.56
CA SER A 324 -8.63 -5.25 -24.72
C SER A 324 -8.02 -6.58 -25.21
N LYS A 325 -8.52 -7.70 -24.70
CA LYS A 325 -8.13 -9.04 -25.16
C LYS A 325 -8.59 -9.27 -26.60
N ALA A 326 -9.84 -8.95 -26.92
CA ALA A 326 -10.37 -9.08 -28.29
C ALA A 326 -9.56 -8.26 -29.30
N PHE A 327 -9.19 -7.03 -28.96
CA PHE A 327 -8.33 -6.18 -29.76
C PHE A 327 -6.93 -6.78 -29.95
N THR A 328 -6.36 -7.37 -28.90
CA THR A 328 -5.04 -8.05 -28.99
C THR A 328 -5.11 -9.27 -29.91
N GLU A 329 -6.20 -10.04 -29.89
CA GLU A 329 -6.39 -11.15 -30.82
C GLU A 329 -6.61 -10.67 -32.26
N ALA A 330 -7.33 -9.56 -32.46
CA ALA A 330 -7.45 -8.91 -33.77
C ALA A 330 -6.08 -8.43 -34.29
N LYS A 331 -5.29 -7.78 -33.42
CA LYS A 331 -3.90 -7.36 -33.70
C LYS A 331 -3.04 -8.52 -34.17
N LYS A 332 -3.09 -9.66 -33.48
CA LYS A 332 -2.35 -10.88 -33.86
C LYS A 332 -2.80 -11.41 -35.22
N ARG A 333 -4.11 -11.50 -35.46
CA ARG A 333 -4.68 -11.97 -36.73
C ARG A 333 -4.35 -11.03 -37.90
N ALA A 334 -4.18 -9.74 -37.65
CA ALA A 334 -3.74 -8.75 -38.63
C ALA A 334 -2.23 -8.80 -38.93
N GLY A 335 -1.46 -9.69 -38.29
CA GLY A 335 -0.02 -9.83 -38.51
C GLY A 335 0.86 -8.93 -37.63
N TYR A 336 0.31 -8.23 -36.64
CA TYR A 336 1.04 -7.32 -35.75
C TYR A 336 1.24 -7.89 -34.34
N GLY A 337 1.27 -9.22 -34.21
CA GLY A 337 1.35 -9.93 -32.92
C GLY A 337 2.70 -9.78 -32.22
N ASP A 338 3.75 -9.51 -32.98
CA ASP A 338 5.12 -9.24 -32.55
C ASP A 338 5.30 -7.86 -31.91
N ARG A 339 4.44 -6.89 -32.26
CA ARG A 339 4.46 -5.56 -31.66
C ARG A 339 4.22 -5.62 -30.16
N GLY A 340 4.97 -4.81 -29.41
CA GLY A 340 4.91 -4.78 -27.96
C GLY A 340 3.64 -4.13 -27.40
N ARG A 341 3.68 -3.81 -26.10
CA ARG A 341 2.55 -3.24 -25.35
C ARG A 341 2.31 -1.77 -25.67
N GLU A 342 3.30 -1.11 -26.26
CA GLU A 342 3.22 0.25 -26.79
C GLU A 342 2.22 0.39 -27.94
N TYR A 343 1.89 -0.72 -28.61
CA TYR A 343 0.83 -0.82 -29.61
C TYR A 343 -0.40 -1.51 -29.04
N CYS A 344 -1.28 -0.72 -28.44
CA CYS A 344 -2.51 -1.21 -27.80
C CYS A 344 -3.73 -0.43 -28.27
N PHE A 345 -4.92 -0.72 -27.73
CA PHE A 345 -6.12 0.05 -28.06
C PHE A 345 -5.97 1.54 -27.70
N HIS A 346 -5.25 1.84 -26.61
CA HIS A 346 -5.01 3.22 -26.19
C HIS A 346 -4.22 4.04 -27.23
N SER A 347 -3.42 3.39 -28.07
CA SER A 347 -2.68 4.02 -29.17
C SER A 347 -3.59 4.72 -30.18
N ILE A 348 -4.82 4.24 -30.36
CA ILE A 348 -5.80 4.84 -31.29
C ILE A 348 -6.10 6.28 -30.86
N ARG A 349 -6.17 6.54 -29.55
CA ARG A 349 -6.44 7.89 -29.03
C ARG A 349 -5.30 8.87 -29.35
N GLY A 350 -4.06 8.42 -29.25
CA GLY A 350 -2.89 9.20 -29.66
C GLY A 350 -2.96 9.55 -31.13
N MET A 351 -3.23 8.55 -31.97
CA MET A 351 -3.44 8.70 -33.41
C MET A 351 -4.55 9.70 -33.73
N THR A 352 -5.75 9.55 -33.15
CA THR A 352 -6.86 10.49 -33.39
C THR A 352 -6.48 11.92 -33.04
N SER A 353 -5.79 12.13 -31.91
CA SER A 353 -5.37 13.47 -31.49
C SER A 353 -4.38 14.08 -32.48
N THR A 354 -3.38 13.29 -32.90
CA THR A 354 -2.40 13.71 -33.91
C THR A 354 -3.03 13.97 -35.27
N GLU A 355 -3.98 13.14 -35.71
CA GLU A 355 -4.66 13.35 -37.01
C GLU A 355 -5.51 14.62 -37.00
N LEU A 356 -6.23 14.91 -35.92
CA LEU A 356 -7.04 16.11 -35.78
C LEU A 356 -6.19 17.39 -35.68
N GLU A 357 -4.99 17.31 -35.09
CA GLU A 357 -4.05 18.44 -35.03
C GLU A 357 -3.48 18.81 -36.41
N ASN A 358 -3.47 17.85 -37.33
CA ASN A 358 -2.96 18.03 -38.70
C ASN A 358 -4.06 18.33 -39.74
N LEU A 359 -5.31 18.58 -39.31
CA LEU A 359 -6.40 19.06 -40.16
C LEU A 359 -6.37 20.59 -40.27
#